data_AF-A0A1H3Q4B7-F1
#
_entry.id   AF-A0A1H3Q4B7-F1
#
_cell.length_a   1.000
_cell.length_b   1.000
_cell.length_c   1.000
_cell.angle_alpha   90.00
_cell.angle_beta   90.00
_cell.angle_gamma   90.00
#
_symmetry.space_group_name_H-M   'P 1'
#
loop_
_entity.id
_entity.type
_entity.pdbx_description
1 polymer ?
#
loop_
_entity_poly.entity_id
_entity_poly.type
_entity_poly.pdbx_seq_one_letter_code
_entity_poly.pdbx_strand_id
1 'polypeptide(L)'
;MQTEIRRDRIGHGREDARGRARFVQLSDSEWPLLEQVVRQVIALEDSRRPDTRRFVDAALSVMVGQCAWTQLPEDQFGDWRVCYNRNERWIERGVWTVLANSGVMLDAWSARVVAYAERRVREKRFRAKRQRRGD
;
A
#
# COMPACT_ATOMS: atom_id res chain seq x y z
N MET A 1 -25.43 2.42 19.94
CA MET A 1 -24.67 1.16 19.88
C MET A 1 -23.22 1.55 19.70
N GLN A 2 -22.43 1.42 20.77
CA GLN A 2 -21.08 1.99 20.87
C GLN A 2 -20.16 1.30 19.86
N THR A 3 -19.51 2.10 19.02
CA THR A 3 -18.42 1.69 18.14
C THR A 3 -17.21 1.34 18.99
N GLU A 4 -17.10 0.08 19.38
CA GLU A 4 -15.86 -0.46 19.89
C GLU A 4 -14.82 -0.38 18.76
N ILE A 5 -13.95 0.62 18.84
CA ILE A 5 -12.79 0.74 17.96
C ILE A 5 -11.89 -0.46 18.30
N ARG A 6 -12.08 -1.57 17.58
CA ARG A 6 -11.19 -2.74 17.61
C ARG A 6 -9.76 -2.26 17.45
N ARG A 7 -8.98 -2.33 18.54
CA ARG A 7 -7.57 -1.89 18.64
C ARG A 7 -6.62 -2.72 17.77
N ASP A 8 -7.11 -3.79 17.14
CA ASP A 8 -6.33 -4.73 16.35
C ASP A 8 -6.23 -4.39 14.85
N ARG A 9 -6.77 -3.25 14.41
CA ARG A 9 -6.75 -2.84 13.00
C ARG A 9 -5.63 -1.85 12.69
N ILE A 10 -4.95 -2.10 11.57
CA ILE A 10 -3.81 -1.31 11.10
C ILE A 10 -4.26 0.06 10.59
N GLY A 11 -3.62 1.13 11.09
CA GLY A 11 -3.78 2.49 10.55
C GLY A 11 -3.59 3.66 11.52
N HIS A 12 -2.98 3.42 12.68
CA HIS A 12 -2.51 4.49 13.55
C HIS A 12 -1.18 5.02 13.03
N GLY A 13 -1.19 6.17 12.34
CA GLY A 13 0.05 6.84 11.95
C GLY A 13 0.80 7.27 13.21
N ARG A 14 1.99 6.69 13.45
CA ARG A 14 2.86 7.11 14.55
C ARG A 14 3.73 8.27 14.08
N GLU A 15 3.86 9.30 14.91
CA GLU A 15 4.89 10.33 14.75
C GLU A 15 6.24 9.72 15.11
N ASP A 16 7.27 10.00 14.31
CA ASP A 16 8.63 9.68 14.71
C ASP A 16 9.09 10.66 15.81
N ALA A 17 10.06 10.24 16.64
CA ALA A 17 10.60 11.06 17.73
C ALA A 17 11.35 12.33 17.24
N ARG A 18 11.37 12.60 15.92
CA ARG A 18 12.11 13.70 15.28
C ARG A 18 11.22 14.70 14.55
N GLY A 19 9.89 14.57 14.64
CA GLY A 19 8.95 15.51 14.03
C GLY A 19 9.00 15.56 12.50
N ARG A 20 9.48 14.52 11.82
CA ARG A 20 9.47 14.43 10.35
C ARG A 20 8.16 13.78 9.91
N ALA A 21 7.58 14.26 8.81
CA ALA A 21 6.23 13.88 8.39
C ALA A 21 6.04 12.35 8.18
N ARG A 22 5.18 11.75 9.00
CA ARG A 22 3.97 10.95 8.66
C ARG A 22 4.06 9.79 7.66
N PHE A 23 5.18 9.10 7.50
CA PHE A 23 5.18 7.83 6.75
C PHE A 23 4.50 6.71 7.54
N VAL A 24 3.91 5.76 6.83
CA VAL A 24 3.38 4.54 7.42
C VAL A 24 4.56 3.64 7.78
N GLN A 25 4.60 3.21 9.03
CA GLN A 25 5.50 2.17 9.52
C GLN A 25 4.67 1.17 10.29
N LEU A 26 4.47 -0.01 9.70
CA LEU A 26 3.78 -1.10 10.38
C LEU A 26 4.63 -1.59 11.54
N SER A 27 4.04 -1.77 12.71
CA SER A 27 4.70 -2.42 13.84
C SER A 27 4.93 -3.91 13.57
N ASP A 28 5.79 -4.54 14.38
CA ASP A 28 6.06 -5.97 14.29
C ASP A 28 4.84 -6.84 14.62
N SER A 29 3.82 -6.29 15.28
CA SER A 29 2.53 -6.94 15.50
C SER A 29 1.55 -6.76 14.34
N GLU A 30 1.64 -5.65 13.60
CA GLU A 30 0.74 -5.35 12.49
C GLU A 30 1.19 -6.01 11.18
N TRP A 31 2.50 -6.01 10.91
CA TRP A 31 3.05 -6.58 9.68
C TRP A 31 2.65 -8.06 9.44
N PRO A 32 2.73 -8.97 10.43
CA PRO A 32 2.36 -10.37 10.23
C PRO A 32 0.91 -10.57 9.73
N LEU A 33 -0.02 -9.71 10.15
CA LEU A 33 -1.42 -9.78 9.71
C LEU A 33 -1.56 -9.51 8.22
N LEU A 34 -0.89 -8.46 7.72
CA LEU A 34 -0.84 -8.15 6.29
C LEU A 34 -0.05 -9.20 5.51
N GLU A 35 1.08 -9.63 6.07
CA GLU A 35 1.98 -10.60 5.45
C GLU A 35 1.26 -11.92 5.12
N GLN A 36 0.42 -12.41 6.04
CA GLN A 36 -0.34 -13.63 5.83
C GLN A 36 -1.22 -13.54 4.57
N VAL A 37 -1.89 -12.41 4.38
CA VAL A 37 -2.73 -12.17 3.18
C VAL A 37 -1.85 -12.01 1.93
N VAL A 38 -0.76 -11.26 2.02
CA VAL A 38 0.19 -11.08 0.90
C VAL A 38 0.74 -12.43 0.43
N ARG A 39 1.12 -13.32 1.35
CA ARG A 39 1.62 -14.67 1.04
C ARG A 39 0.62 -15.48 0.23
N GLN A 40 -0.66 -15.40 0.56
CA GLN A 40 -1.72 -16.11 -0.16
C GLN A 40 -1.92 -15.58 -1.58
N VAL A 41 -1.70 -14.28 -1.82
CA VAL A 41 -1.97 -13.67 -3.13
C VAL A 41 -0.77 -13.77 -4.08
N ILE A 42 0.45 -13.56 -3.58
CA ILE A 42 1.65 -13.45 -4.44
C ILE A 42 2.69 -14.55 -4.20
N ALA A 43 2.38 -15.57 -3.40
CA ALA A 43 3.32 -16.63 -3.02
C ALA A 43 4.65 -16.05 -2.51
N LEU A 44 4.58 -15.13 -1.54
CA LEU A 44 5.74 -14.41 -1.03
C LEU A 44 6.75 -15.37 -0.38
N GLU A 45 7.97 -15.35 -0.91
CA GLU A 45 9.14 -16.08 -0.39
C GLU A 45 9.72 -15.39 0.86
N ASP A 46 10.26 -16.19 1.79
CA ASP A 46 10.84 -15.68 3.04
C ASP A 46 12.03 -14.74 2.82
N SER A 47 12.85 -15.02 1.81
CA SER A 47 14.00 -14.18 1.42
C SER A 47 13.60 -12.76 1.00
N ARG A 48 12.37 -12.60 0.47
CA ARG A 48 11.83 -11.31 0.01
C ARG A 48 11.01 -10.61 1.09
N ARG A 49 10.80 -11.23 2.25
CA ARG A 49 9.94 -10.71 3.33
C ARG A 49 10.36 -9.32 3.82
N PRO A 50 11.64 -9.04 4.15
CA PRO A 50 12.04 -7.71 4.64
C PRO A 50 11.84 -6.61 3.59
N ASP A 51 12.21 -6.90 2.33
CA ASP A 51 12.03 -5.98 1.21
C ASP A 51 10.55 -5.73 0.90
N THR A 52 9.70 -6.74 1.08
CA THR A 52 8.25 -6.61 0.87
C THR A 52 7.59 -5.77 1.95
N ARG A 53 7.99 -5.91 3.22
CA ARG A 53 7.51 -5.03 4.30
C ARG A 53 7.83 -3.57 4.00
N ARG A 54 9.09 -3.28 3.71
CA ARG A 54 9.56 -1.94 3.36
C ARG A 54 8.78 -1.35 2.17
N PHE A 55 8.55 -2.16 1.14
CA PHE A 55 7.73 -1.75 0.00
C PHE A 55 6.27 -1.47 0.38
N VAL A 56 5.65 -2.29 1.23
CA VAL A 56 4.26 -2.10 1.67
C VAL A 56 4.12 -0.81 2.49
N ASP A 57 5.05 -0.54 3.41
CA ASP A 57 5.11 0.71 4.18
C ASP A 57 5.18 1.94 3.24
N ALA A 58 6.07 1.89 2.24
CA ALA A 58 6.21 2.95 1.24
C ALA A 58 4.91 3.16 0.44
N ALA A 59 4.31 2.07 -0.03
CA ALA A 59 3.12 2.12 -0.85
C ALA A 59 1.90 2.62 -0.06
N LEU A 60 1.73 2.18 1.19
CA LEU A 60 0.67 2.65 2.07
C LEU A 60 0.81 4.14 2.38
N SER A 61 2.02 4.62 2.66
CA SER A 61 2.30 6.05 2.85
C SER A 61 1.76 6.92 1.72
N VAL A 62 1.92 6.47 0.48
CA VAL A 62 1.43 7.17 -0.69
C VAL A 62 -0.09 7.00 -0.85
N MET A 63 -0.61 5.79 -0.75
CA MET A 63 -2.02 5.49 -1.00
C MET A 63 -2.96 6.11 0.04
N VAL A 64 -2.53 6.18 1.29
CA VAL A 64 -3.26 6.87 2.35
C VAL A 64 -2.99 8.37 2.35
N GLY A 65 -2.25 8.88 1.36
CA GLY A 65 -2.10 10.31 1.08
C GLY A 65 -1.24 11.07 2.08
N GLN A 66 -0.26 10.41 2.70
CA GLN A 66 0.71 11.08 3.55
C GLN A 66 1.82 11.76 2.74
N CYS A 67 2.14 11.23 1.56
CA CYS A 67 3.15 11.78 0.66
C CYS A 67 2.89 11.40 -0.81
N ALA A 68 3.57 12.06 -1.74
CA ALA A 68 3.72 11.59 -3.12
C ALA A 68 4.90 10.60 -3.25
N TRP A 69 4.89 9.77 -4.31
CA TRP A 69 6.00 8.85 -4.61
C TRP A 69 7.36 9.55 -4.65
N THR A 70 7.45 10.73 -5.27
CA THR A 70 8.69 11.51 -5.40
C THR A 70 9.20 12.09 -4.09
N GLN A 71 8.41 12.00 -3.01
CA GLN A 71 8.74 12.50 -1.68
C GLN A 71 9.15 11.36 -0.73
N LEU A 72 9.17 10.10 -1.20
CA LEU A 72 9.62 8.98 -0.39
C LEU A 72 11.12 9.11 -0.10
N PRO A 73 11.54 9.00 1.18
CA PRO A 73 12.94 8.98 1.54
C PRO A 73 13.64 7.72 1.00
N GLU A 74 14.65 7.91 0.15
CA GLU A 74 15.40 6.81 -0.48
C GLU A 74 16.19 5.99 0.54
N ASP A 75 16.67 6.62 1.61
CA ASP A 75 17.36 5.97 2.73
C ASP A 75 16.47 4.97 3.49
N GLN A 76 15.16 5.21 3.52
CA GLN A 76 14.19 4.36 4.21
C GLN A 76 13.54 3.33 3.28
N PHE A 77 13.15 3.72 2.07
CA PHE A 77 12.32 2.90 1.19
C PHE A 77 13.02 2.43 -0.09
N GLY A 78 14.21 2.96 -0.39
CA GLY A 78 14.90 2.76 -1.67
C GLY A 78 14.33 3.64 -2.78
N ASP A 79 14.76 3.41 -4.01
CA ASP A 79 14.32 4.18 -5.19
C ASP A 79 12.80 4.10 -5.36
N TRP A 80 12.14 5.25 -5.24
CA TRP A 80 10.70 5.37 -5.38
C TRP A 80 10.17 4.83 -6.72
N ARG A 81 10.97 4.84 -7.80
CA ARG A 81 10.58 4.27 -9.10
C ARG A 81 10.45 2.76 -9.04
N VAL A 82 11.33 2.09 -8.30
CA VAL A 82 11.26 0.64 -8.07
C VAL A 82 10.00 0.29 -7.28
N CYS A 83 9.73 1.04 -6.20
CA CYS A 83 8.49 0.90 -5.43
C CYS A 83 7.25 1.17 -6.30
N TYR A 84 7.25 2.24 -7.09
CA TYR A 84 6.16 2.60 -7.99
C TYR A 84 5.87 1.48 -9.01
N ASN A 85 6.89 0.98 -9.71
CA ASN A 85 6.73 -0.09 -10.69
C ASN A 85 6.26 -1.40 -10.06
N ARG A 86 6.69 -1.70 -8.84
CA ARG A 86 6.18 -2.84 -8.06
C ARG A 86 4.72 -2.64 -7.65
N ASN A 87 4.37 -1.43 -7.21
CA ASN A 87 3.00 -1.06 -6.87
C ASN A 87 2.05 -1.20 -8.07
N GLU A 88 2.46 -0.76 -9.25
CA GLU A 88 1.69 -0.93 -10.48
C GLU A 88 1.40 -2.40 -10.77
N ARG A 89 2.40 -3.29 -10.61
CA ARG A 89 2.21 -4.74 -10.76
C ARG A 89 1.24 -5.32 -9.73
N TRP A 90 1.27 -4.81 -8.49
CA TRP A 90 0.35 -5.24 -7.43
C TRP A 90 -1.09 -4.78 -7.69
N ILE A 91 -1.27 -3.57 -8.21
CA ILE A 91 -2.58 -3.05 -8.65
C ILE A 91 -3.14 -3.92 -9.77
N GLU A 92 -2.34 -4.24 -10.78
CA GLU A 92 -2.76 -5.09 -11.90
C GLU A 92 -3.17 -6.49 -11.46
N ARG A 93 -2.47 -7.04 -10.46
CA ARG A 93 -2.78 -8.35 -9.85
C ARG A 93 -3.91 -8.31 -8.83
N GLY A 94 -4.47 -7.12 -8.52
CA GLY A 94 -5.55 -6.97 -7.53
C GLY A 94 -5.12 -7.18 -6.07
N VAL A 95 -3.81 -7.19 -5.78
CA VAL A 95 -3.29 -7.49 -4.43
C VAL A 95 -3.83 -6.52 -3.39
N TRP A 96 -3.84 -5.22 -3.71
CA TRP A 96 -4.35 -4.19 -2.81
C TRP A 96 -5.84 -4.30 -2.53
N THR A 97 -6.63 -4.74 -3.52
CA THR A 97 -8.06 -4.98 -3.35
C THR A 97 -8.30 -6.14 -2.39
N VAL A 98 -7.54 -7.23 -2.51
CA VAL A 98 -7.61 -8.36 -1.58
C VAL A 98 -7.22 -7.95 -0.16
N LEU A 99 -6.12 -7.19 -0.02
CA LEU A 99 -5.69 -6.69 1.29
C LEU A 99 -6.74 -5.79 1.94
N ALA A 100 -7.32 -4.85 1.20
CA ALA A 100 -8.35 -3.95 1.72
C ALA A 100 -9.63 -4.68 2.16
N ASN A 101 -9.99 -5.75 1.46
CA ASN A 101 -11.18 -6.57 1.74
C ASN A 101 -10.96 -7.65 2.81
N SER A 102 -9.71 -7.91 3.21
CA SER A 102 -9.38 -8.95 4.21
C SER A 102 -9.78 -8.60 5.64
N GLY A 103 -10.13 -7.33 5.92
CA GLY A 103 -10.49 -6.86 7.26
C GLY A 103 -9.31 -6.54 8.19
N VAL A 104 -8.07 -6.75 7.74
CA VAL A 104 -6.86 -6.48 8.54
C VAL A 104 -6.54 -4.98 8.66
N MET A 105 -7.03 -4.17 7.72
CA MET A 105 -6.82 -2.71 7.70
C MET A 105 -8.05 -1.98 8.27
N LEU A 106 -7.86 -0.78 8.82
CA LEU A 106 -8.98 0.10 9.18
C LEU A 106 -9.82 0.43 7.93
N ASP A 107 -11.15 0.49 8.06
CA ASP A 107 -12.07 0.72 6.93
C ASP A 107 -11.73 2.02 6.16
N ALA A 108 -11.35 3.07 6.88
CA ALA A 108 -10.92 4.33 6.28
C ALA A 108 -9.65 4.19 5.43
N TRP A 109 -8.70 3.35 5.84
CA TRP A 109 -7.51 3.04 5.06
C TRP A 109 -7.85 2.14 3.86
N SER A 110 -8.65 1.11 4.07
CA SER A 110 -9.14 0.24 3.00
C SER A 110 -9.81 1.04 1.88
N ALA A 111 -10.70 1.98 2.24
CA ALA A 111 -11.37 2.84 1.26
C ALA A 111 -10.38 3.69 0.45
N ARG A 112 -9.35 4.26 1.08
CA ARG A 112 -8.31 5.05 0.39
C ARG A 112 -7.45 4.20 -0.53
N VAL A 113 -7.03 3.02 -0.06
CA VAL A 113 -6.23 2.07 -0.84
C VAL A 113 -7.00 1.60 -2.07
N VAL A 114 -8.27 1.22 -1.91
CA VAL A 114 -9.13 0.82 -3.04
C VAL A 114 -9.33 1.98 -4.02
N ALA A 115 -9.69 3.17 -3.53
CA ALA A 115 -9.88 4.35 -4.39
C ALA A 115 -8.61 4.69 -5.18
N TYR A 116 -7.43 4.57 -4.56
CA TYR A 116 -6.15 4.74 -5.22
C TYR A 116 -5.94 3.70 -6.32
N ALA A 117 -6.08 2.41 -6.00
CA ALA A 117 -5.87 1.31 -6.93
C ALA A 117 -6.80 1.41 -8.14
N GLU A 118 -8.09 1.67 -7.91
CA GLU A 118 -9.07 1.83 -8.98
C GLU A 118 -8.78 3.03 -9.88
N ARG A 119 -8.38 4.17 -9.31
CA ARG A 119 -7.98 5.35 -10.10
C ARG A 119 -6.85 4.99 -11.06
N ARG A 120 -5.85 4.24 -10.59
CA ARG A 120 -4.71 3.80 -11.42
C ARG A 120 -5.14 2.83 -12.51
N VAL A 121 -6.02 1.87 -12.20
CA VAL A 121 -6.61 0.97 -13.22
C VAL A 121 -7.39 1.77 -14.27
N ARG A 122 -8.21 2.74 -13.86
CA ARG A 122 -8.95 3.62 -14.78
C ARG A 122 -7.99 4.38 -15.70
N GLU A 123 -6.99 5.06 -15.14
CA GLU A 123 -5.99 5.81 -15.91
C GLU A 123 -5.29 4.95 -16.97
N LYS A 124 -4.86 3.73 -16.60
CA LYS A 124 -4.24 2.79 -17.56
C LYS A 124 -5.20 2.36 -18.66
N ARG A 125 -6.45 2.03 -18.32
CA ARG A 125 -7.48 1.68 -19.32
C ARG A 125 -7.77 2.83 -20.28
N PHE A 126 -7.81 4.07 -19.79
CA PHE A 126 -7.98 5.25 -20.65
C PHE A 126 -6.79 5.46 -21.59
N ARG A 127 -5.55 5.33 -21.10
CA ARG A 127 -4.34 5.42 -21.94
C ARG A 127 -4.34 4.36 -23.06
N ALA A 128 -4.66 3.11 -22.72
CA ALA A 128 -4.74 2.03 -23.70
C ALA A 128 -5.83 2.28 -24.77
N LYS A 129 -6.99 2.81 -24.37
CA LYS A 129 -8.07 3.18 -25.31
C LYS A 129 -7.67 4.33 -26.24
N ARG A 130 -6.91 5.33 -25.76
CA ARG A 130 -6.42 6.43 -26.61
C ARG A 130 -5.42 5.93 -27.66
N GLN A 131 -4.53 5.02 -27.28
CA GLN A 131 -3.54 4.45 -28.21
C GLN A 131 -4.21 3.72 -29.39
N ARG A 132 -5.31 2.98 -29.15
CA ARG A 132 -6.03 2.22 -30.19
C ARG A 132 -6.90 3.05 -31.14
N ARG A 133 -7.10 4.35 -30.87
CA ARG A 133 -7.88 5.25 -31.73
C ARG A 133 -7.01 6.18 -32.59
N GLY A 134 -5.68 6.06 -32.47
CA GLY A 134 -4.71 6.91 -33.15
C GLY A 134 -3.82 6.19 -34.17
N ASP A 135 -4.15 4.94 -34.49
CA ASP A 135 -3.71 4.18 -35.68
C ASP A 135 -4.91 4.03 -36.62
#